data_AF-A0A2A6LRB3-F1
#
_entry.id   AF-A0A2A6LRB3-F1
#
_cell.length_a   1.000
_cell.length_b   1.000
_cell.length_c   1.000
_cell.angle_alpha   90.00
_cell.angle_beta   90.00
_cell.angle_gamma   90.00
#
_symmetry.space_group_name_H-M   'P 1'
#
loop_
_entity.id
_entity.type
_entity.pdbx_description
1 polymer ?
#
loop_
_entity_poly.entity_id
_entity_poly.type
_entity_poly.pdbx_seq_one_letter_code
_entity_poly.pdbx_strand_id
1 'polypeptide(L)'
;MDTTDRRRSAFTNVRSLRIALQRLERGRDSWALRWQALLAFIDLSILAFFILGPYLRAGPSYLIIDYTIAAWIGVELLARAVAAPSIRIFLKRPMTWIDAVILATLLFPGLLFNFAFLRAMRIWAIGRSPLLREGLRRLGGAHLQDVVRACLNFLVFLFMITGFVYTTFFYGQEGGEGFVDALYFTVATVTTTGFGDITLPGTLGKLTSVVTMIVGISLFVRLAQAVVRPHKVNFPCPQCGLQRHDVDAVHCKACGHLLNIPDEGN
;
A
#
# COMPACT_ATOMS: atom_id res chain seq x y z
N MET A 1 -14.21 -26.85 -43.23
CA MET A 1 -13.85 -27.66 -42.05
C MET A 1 -12.67 -26.98 -41.33
N ASP A 2 -12.81 -25.72 -40.88
CA ASP A 2 -11.61 -24.93 -40.47
C ASP A 2 -11.84 -23.82 -39.42
N THR A 3 -13.07 -23.60 -38.93
CA THR A 3 -13.36 -22.56 -37.91
C THR A 3 -13.47 -23.11 -36.49
N THR A 4 -13.80 -24.39 -36.36
CA THR A 4 -13.98 -25.10 -35.09
C THR A 4 -12.65 -25.47 -34.43
N ASP A 5 -11.61 -25.76 -35.22
CA ASP A 5 -10.31 -26.19 -34.72
C ASP A 5 -9.45 -25.01 -34.21
N ARG A 6 -9.51 -23.87 -34.92
CA ARG A 6 -8.92 -22.59 -34.45
C ARG A 6 -9.50 -22.12 -33.12
N ARG A 7 -10.82 -22.27 -32.91
CA ARG A 7 -11.45 -21.98 -31.62
C ARG A 7 -10.94 -22.90 -30.52
N ARG A 8 -10.85 -24.22 -30.77
CA ARG A 8 -10.37 -25.18 -29.76
C ARG A 8 -8.94 -24.91 -29.30
N SER A 9 -8.02 -24.58 -30.22
CA SER A 9 -6.62 -24.24 -29.89
C SER A 9 -6.49 -22.95 -29.05
N ALA A 10 -7.30 -21.93 -29.34
CA ALA A 10 -7.34 -20.69 -28.57
C ALA A 10 -7.85 -20.92 -27.14
N PHE A 11 -8.89 -21.77 -26.98
CA PHE A 11 -9.43 -22.12 -25.66
C PHE A 11 -8.44 -22.89 -24.78
N THR A 12 -7.61 -23.77 -25.36
CA THR A 12 -6.54 -24.47 -24.62
C THR A 12 -5.43 -23.53 -24.19
N ASN A 13 -5.01 -22.59 -25.04
CA ASN A 13 -3.98 -21.59 -24.73
C ASN A 13 -4.43 -20.60 -23.66
N VAL A 14 -5.69 -20.16 -23.69
CA VAL A 14 -6.24 -19.27 -22.65
C VAL A 14 -6.33 -20.00 -21.31
N ARG A 15 -6.66 -21.30 -21.30
CA ARG A 15 -6.75 -22.10 -20.07
C ARG A 15 -5.37 -22.39 -19.47
N SER A 16 -4.37 -22.71 -20.29
CA SER A 16 -2.99 -22.91 -19.83
C SER A 16 -2.36 -21.60 -19.32
N LEU A 17 -2.57 -20.49 -20.04
CA LEU A 17 -2.15 -19.15 -19.62
C LEU A 17 -2.82 -18.74 -18.30
N ARG A 18 -4.13 -18.98 -18.16
CA ARG A 18 -4.87 -18.73 -16.91
C ARG A 18 -4.32 -19.52 -15.74
N ILE A 19 -3.99 -20.81 -15.92
CA ILE A 19 -3.42 -21.64 -14.85
C ILE A 19 -2.00 -21.15 -14.48
N ALA A 20 -1.18 -20.77 -15.46
CA ALA A 20 0.15 -20.20 -15.22
C ALA A 20 0.07 -18.87 -14.45
N LEU A 21 -0.82 -17.97 -14.86
CA LEU A 21 -1.05 -16.69 -14.18
C LEU A 21 -1.62 -16.88 -12.77
N GLN A 22 -2.53 -17.84 -12.57
CA GLN A 22 -3.04 -18.17 -11.24
C GLN A 22 -1.96 -18.71 -10.31
N ARG A 23 -1.00 -19.48 -10.85
CA ARG A 23 0.19 -19.92 -10.09
C ARG A 23 1.11 -18.75 -9.75
N LEU A 24 1.29 -17.78 -10.64
CA LEU A 24 2.07 -16.58 -10.35
C LEU A 24 1.42 -15.67 -9.30
N GLU A 25 0.09 -15.53 -9.33
CA GLU A 25 -0.66 -14.67 -8.41
C GLU A 25 -0.84 -15.31 -7.01
N ARG A 26 -1.03 -16.64 -6.94
CA ARG A 26 -1.29 -17.36 -5.67
C ARG A 26 -0.13 -18.21 -5.17
N GLY A 27 0.91 -18.40 -5.98
CA GLY A 27 2.05 -19.23 -5.65
C GLY A 27 2.85 -18.62 -4.51
N ARG A 28 3.26 -19.48 -3.57
CA ARG A 28 4.27 -19.16 -2.55
C ARG A 28 5.69 -19.48 -3.04
N ASP A 29 5.82 -19.74 -4.33
CA ASP A 29 7.09 -20.09 -4.96
C ASP A 29 8.03 -18.87 -4.97
N SER A 30 9.33 -19.13 -4.89
CA SER A 30 10.37 -18.09 -4.92
C SER A 30 10.28 -17.20 -6.17
N TRP A 31 9.83 -17.75 -7.30
CA TRP A 31 9.58 -17.04 -8.54
C TRP A 31 8.39 -16.07 -8.44
N ALA A 32 7.26 -16.52 -7.87
CA ALA A 32 6.08 -15.69 -7.66
C ALA A 32 6.37 -14.50 -6.74
N LEU A 33 7.16 -14.72 -5.69
CA LEU A 33 7.62 -13.64 -4.79
C LEU A 33 8.52 -12.64 -5.50
N ARG A 34 9.48 -13.08 -6.32
CA ARG A 34 10.34 -12.16 -7.11
C ARG A 34 9.52 -11.31 -8.08
N TRP A 35 8.53 -11.91 -8.73
CA TRP A 35 7.62 -11.19 -9.62
C TRP A 35 6.79 -10.13 -8.88
N GLN A 36 6.22 -10.49 -7.72
CA GLN A 36 5.50 -9.54 -6.88
C GLN A 36 6.41 -8.41 -6.34
N ALA A 37 7.66 -8.71 -6.02
CA ALA A 37 8.64 -7.71 -5.59
C ALA A 37 8.95 -6.71 -6.71
N LEU A 38 9.12 -7.22 -7.94
CA LEU A 38 9.36 -6.38 -9.12
C LEU A 38 8.16 -5.46 -9.39
N LEU A 39 6.93 -5.97 -9.34
CA LEU A 39 5.74 -5.14 -9.50
C LEU A 39 5.64 -4.07 -8.39
N ALA A 40 5.88 -4.45 -7.14
CA ALA A 40 5.88 -3.51 -6.01
C ALA A 40 6.98 -2.43 -6.15
N PHE A 41 8.15 -2.79 -6.65
CA PHE A 41 9.23 -1.85 -6.93
C PHE A 41 8.84 -0.86 -8.02
N ILE A 42 8.28 -1.34 -9.13
CA ILE A 42 7.78 -0.49 -10.22
C ILE A 42 6.70 0.46 -9.71
N ASP A 43 5.75 -0.02 -8.90
CA ASP A 43 4.71 0.80 -8.29
C ASP A 43 5.28 1.91 -7.39
N LEU A 44 6.31 1.58 -6.60
CA LEU A 44 6.99 2.57 -5.75
C LEU A 44 7.76 3.59 -6.59
N SER A 45 8.41 3.17 -7.67
CA SER A 45 9.07 4.08 -8.61
C SER A 45 8.08 5.02 -9.30
N ILE A 46 6.93 4.49 -9.74
CA ILE A 46 5.84 5.29 -10.30
C ILE A 46 5.35 6.32 -9.28
N LEU A 47 5.13 5.91 -8.03
CA LEU A 47 4.71 6.82 -6.97
C LEU A 47 5.75 7.92 -6.74
N ALA A 48 7.03 7.57 -6.63
CA ALA A 48 8.11 8.53 -6.43
C ALA A 48 8.19 9.55 -7.59
N PHE A 49 8.10 9.08 -8.84
CA PHE A 49 8.04 9.94 -10.02
C PHE A 49 6.88 10.93 -9.94
N PHE A 50 5.70 10.49 -9.48
CA PHE A 50 4.54 11.36 -9.36
C PHE A 50 4.60 12.34 -8.20
N ILE A 51 5.18 11.95 -7.06
CA ILE A 51 5.44 12.88 -5.94
C ILE A 51 6.42 13.97 -6.38
N LEU A 52 7.40 13.63 -7.24
CA LEU A 52 8.31 14.58 -7.84
C LEU A 52 7.70 15.33 -9.03
N GLY A 53 6.49 14.98 -9.46
CA GLY A 53 5.78 15.58 -10.57
C GLY A 53 5.70 17.12 -10.51
N PRO A 54 5.32 17.74 -9.38
CA PRO A 54 5.34 19.20 -9.24
C PRO A 54 6.69 19.85 -9.57
N TYR A 55 7.81 19.16 -9.33
CA TYR A 55 9.17 19.65 -9.59
C TYR A 55 9.68 19.32 -11.00
N LEU A 56 9.19 18.23 -11.61
CA LEU A 56 9.69 17.70 -12.89
C LEU A 56 8.82 18.07 -14.10
N ARG A 57 7.74 18.83 -13.90
CA ARG A 57 6.67 19.11 -14.88
C ARG A 57 7.05 19.99 -16.09
N ALA A 58 8.31 20.35 -16.27
CA ALA A 58 8.71 21.36 -17.25
C ALA A 58 8.87 20.87 -18.72
N GLY A 59 8.41 19.66 -19.10
CA GLY A 59 8.63 19.19 -20.48
C GLY A 59 7.70 18.10 -21.03
N PRO A 60 7.68 17.92 -22.36
CA PRO A 60 6.88 16.91 -23.06
C PRO A 60 7.27 15.46 -22.72
N SER A 61 8.46 15.26 -22.14
CA SER A 61 8.91 13.97 -21.61
C SER A 61 7.98 13.41 -20.53
N TYR A 62 7.34 14.27 -19.73
CA TYR A 62 6.43 13.86 -18.67
C TYR A 62 5.20 13.11 -19.24
N LEU A 63 4.63 13.58 -20.34
CA LEU A 63 3.47 12.94 -21.00
C LEU A 63 3.82 11.54 -21.53
N ILE A 64 5.01 11.38 -22.10
CA ILE A 64 5.48 10.09 -22.63
C ILE A 64 5.63 9.06 -21.49
N ILE A 65 6.19 9.50 -20.37
CA ILE A 65 6.35 8.66 -19.18
C ILE A 65 4.98 8.26 -18.62
N ASP A 66 4.04 9.22 -18.49
CA ASP A 66 2.69 8.96 -18.00
C ASP A 66 1.95 7.91 -18.85
N TYR A 67 2.00 8.01 -20.19
CA TYR A 67 1.37 7.01 -21.07
C TYR A 67 2.08 5.65 -21.02
N THR A 68 3.40 5.62 -20.83
CA THR A 68 4.16 4.37 -20.67
C THR A 68 3.73 3.66 -19.37
N ILE A 69 3.59 4.42 -18.29
CA ILE A 69 3.07 3.92 -17.00
C ILE A 69 1.63 3.44 -17.15
N ALA A 70 0.78 4.18 -17.87
CA ALA A 70 -0.59 3.79 -18.16
C ALA A 70 -0.66 2.45 -18.89
N ALA A 71 0.16 2.27 -19.92
CA ALA A 71 0.24 1.03 -20.69
C ALA A 71 0.67 -0.15 -19.80
N TRP A 72 1.70 0.05 -18.97
CA TRP A 72 2.17 -0.96 -18.02
C TRP A 72 1.06 -1.40 -17.06
N ILE A 73 0.37 -0.45 -16.44
CA ILE A 73 -0.73 -0.71 -15.51
C ILE A 73 -1.91 -1.39 -16.22
N GLY A 74 -2.22 -0.97 -17.45
CA GLY A 74 -3.25 -1.59 -18.27
C GLY A 74 -2.95 -3.07 -18.54
N VAL A 75 -1.70 -3.38 -18.91
CA VAL A 75 -1.25 -4.76 -19.12
C VAL A 75 -1.36 -5.59 -17.84
N GLU A 76 -0.95 -5.03 -16.70
CA GLU A 76 -1.07 -5.70 -15.40
C GLU A 76 -2.54 -5.99 -15.03
N LEU A 77 -3.43 -5.01 -15.21
CA LEU A 77 -4.85 -5.15 -14.92
C LEU A 77 -5.51 -6.19 -15.83
N LEU A 78 -5.15 -6.20 -17.12
CA LEU A 78 -5.60 -7.21 -18.08
C LEU A 78 -5.10 -8.61 -17.71
N ALA A 79 -3.83 -8.76 -17.32
CA ALA A 79 -3.28 -10.04 -16.88
C ALA A 79 -4.05 -10.57 -15.66
N ARG A 80 -4.34 -9.71 -14.68
CA ARG A 80 -5.17 -10.07 -13.50
C ARG A 80 -6.61 -10.44 -13.90
N ALA A 81 -7.20 -9.73 -14.86
CA ALA A 81 -8.54 -10.03 -15.36
C ALA A 81 -8.62 -11.41 -16.05
N VAL A 82 -7.61 -11.77 -16.84
CA VAL A 82 -7.50 -13.08 -17.50
C VAL A 82 -7.26 -14.21 -16.49
N ALA A 83 -6.43 -13.94 -15.46
CA ALA A 83 -6.16 -14.88 -14.37
C ALA A 83 -7.39 -15.14 -13.49
N ALA A 84 -8.31 -14.17 -13.39
CA ALA A 84 -9.48 -14.29 -12.54
C ALA A 84 -10.44 -15.41 -13.02
N PRO A 85 -11.03 -16.20 -12.10
CA PRO A 85 -11.93 -17.30 -12.45
C PRO A 85 -13.22 -16.81 -13.11
N SER A 86 -13.71 -15.62 -12.76
CA SER A 86 -14.84 -14.96 -13.41
C SER A 86 -14.72 -13.44 -13.30
N ILE A 87 -15.25 -12.73 -14.31
CA ILE A 87 -15.24 -11.27 -14.36
C ILE A 87 -16.02 -10.64 -13.18
N ARG A 88 -17.09 -11.30 -12.71
CA ARG A 88 -17.88 -10.83 -11.56
C ARG A 88 -17.09 -10.89 -10.25
N ILE A 89 -16.29 -11.94 -10.05
CA ILE A 89 -15.43 -12.04 -8.86
C ILE A 89 -14.31 -11.01 -8.95
N PHE A 90 -13.78 -10.77 -10.15
CA PHE A 90 -12.77 -9.75 -10.39
C PHE A 90 -13.28 -8.33 -10.06
N LEU A 91 -14.48 -7.97 -10.50
CA LEU A 91 -15.10 -6.67 -10.22
C LEU A 91 -15.53 -6.48 -8.75
N LYS A 92 -15.75 -7.56 -7.99
CA LYS A 92 -16.07 -7.45 -6.56
C LYS A 92 -14.85 -7.17 -5.68
N ARG A 93 -13.63 -7.25 -6.22
CA ARG A 93 -12.41 -6.95 -5.45
C ARG A 93 -12.21 -5.42 -5.42
N PRO A 94 -12.10 -4.80 -4.23
CA PRO A 94 -11.94 -3.34 -4.11
C PRO A 94 -10.63 -2.85 -4.75
N MET A 95 -9.58 -3.67 -4.76
CA MET A 95 -8.30 -3.34 -5.40
C MET A 95 -8.43 -3.15 -6.91
N THR A 96 -9.29 -3.93 -7.57
CA THR A 96 -9.55 -3.80 -9.01
C THR A 96 -10.11 -2.42 -9.36
N TRP A 97 -10.99 -1.89 -8.51
CA TRP A 97 -11.56 -0.55 -8.71
C TRP A 97 -10.51 0.54 -8.52
N ILE A 98 -9.65 0.41 -7.52
CA ILE A 98 -8.54 1.35 -7.31
C ILE A 98 -7.62 1.35 -8.54
N ASP A 99 -7.21 0.18 -9.03
CA ASP A 99 -6.35 0.06 -10.21
C ASP A 99 -7.02 0.63 -11.46
N ALA A 100 -8.33 0.41 -11.63
CA ALA A 100 -9.11 0.97 -12.73
C ALA A 100 -9.23 2.51 -12.67
N VAL A 101 -9.47 3.08 -11.47
CA VAL A 101 -9.48 4.53 -11.30
C VAL A 101 -8.11 5.12 -11.60
N ILE A 102 -7.02 4.50 -11.11
CA ILE A 102 -5.65 4.95 -11.41
C ILE A 102 -5.35 4.89 -12.92
N LEU A 103 -5.78 3.82 -13.59
CA LEU A 103 -5.62 3.71 -15.04
C LEU A 103 -6.40 4.82 -15.77
N ALA A 104 -7.61 5.14 -15.32
CA ALA A 104 -8.41 6.23 -15.88
C ALA A 104 -7.73 7.60 -15.68
N THR A 105 -7.15 7.87 -14.50
CA THR A 105 -6.45 9.14 -14.25
C THR A 105 -5.17 9.29 -15.09
N LEU A 106 -4.53 8.18 -15.45
CA LEU A 106 -3.37 8.14 -16.35
C LEU A 106 -3.73 8.26 -17.83
N LEU A 107 -4.87 7.72 -18.26
CA LEU A 107 -5.30 7.77 -19.67
C LEU A 107 -5.85 9.15 -20.05
N PHE A 108 -6.43 9.87 -19.08
CA PHE A 108 -7.00 11.20 -19.24
C PHE A 108 -6.29 12.24 -18.35
N PRO A 109 -4.97 12.45 -18.52
CA PRO A 109 -4.20 13.33 -17.65
C PRO A 109 -4.70 14.78 -17.72
N GLY A 110 -5.16 15.25 -18.89
CA GLY A 110 -5.67 16.62 -19.04
C GLY A 110 -6.95 16.93 -18.24
N LEU A 111 -7.76 15.91 -17.90
CA LEU A 111 -9.03 16.09 -17.18
C LEU A 111 -8.94 15.65 -15.71
N LEU A 112 -8.10 14.65 -15.42
CA LEU A 112 -8.04 13.98 -14.11
C LEU A 112 -6.68 14.13 -13.41
N PHE A 113 -5.83 15.09 -13.81
CA PHE A 113 -4.52 15.33 -13.16
C PHE A 113 -4.63 15.54 -11.64
N ASN A 114 -5.73 16.16 -11.18
CA ASN A 114 -5.98 16.42 -9.76
C ASN A 114 -6.04 15.14 -8.92
N PHE A 115 -6.28 13.98 -9.52
CA PHE A 115 -6.42 12.72 -8.81
C PHE A 115 -5.13 11.89 -8.79
N ALA A 116 -3.98 12.48 -9.14
CA ALA A 116 -2.67 11.84 -9.06
C ALA A 116 -2.36 11.24 -7.68
N PHE A 117 -2.89 11.83 -6.60
CA PHE A 117 -2.71 11.37 -5.23
C PHE A 117 -3.33 10.00 -4.95
N LEU A 118 -4.34 9.58 -5.74
CA LEU A 118 -4.95 8.25 -5.60
C LEU A 118 -3.94 7.13 -5.85
N ARG A 119 -2.81 7.42 -6.50
CA ARG A 119 -1.73 6.45 -6.72
C ARG A 119 -1.07 5.99 -5.41
N ALA A 120 -1.14 6.79 -4.34
CA ALA A 120 -0.69 6.36 -3.01
C ALA A 120 -1.43 5.10 -2.52
N MET A 121 -2.66 4.86 -3.01
CA MET A 121 -3.40 3.63 -2.72
C MET A 121 -2.70 2.36 -3.23
N ARG A 122 -1.74 2.44 -4.16
CA ARG A 122 -0.94 1.28 -4.57
C ARG A 122 -0.08 0.74 -3.43
N ILE A 123 0.41 1.60 -2.54
CA ILE A 123 1.16 1.16 -1.35
C ILE A 123 0.30 0.25 -0.47
N TRP A 124 -1.01 0.49 -0.41
CA TRP A 124 -1.94 -0.36 0.34
C TRP A 124 -2.01 -1.79 -0.19
N ALA A 125 -1.84 -1.97 -1.50
CA ALA A 125 -1.75 -3.28 -2.14
C ALA A 125 -0.55 -4.08 -1.59
N ILE A 126 0.59 -3.41 -1.42
CA ILE A 126 1.83 -4.00 -0.90
C ILE A 126 1.60 -4.46 0.55
N GLY A 127 0.97 -3.63 1.39
CA GLY A 127 0.69 -3.94 2.80
C GLY A 127 -0.19 -5.17 3.04
N ARG A 128 -0.97 -5.57 2.04
CA ARG A 128 -1.84 -6.77 2.06
C ARG A 128 -1.25 -7.97 1.31
N SER A 129 -0.18 -7.78 0.55
CA SER A 129 0.41 -8.83 -0.28
C SER A 129 1.13 -9.90 0.57
N PRO A 130 1.15 -11.17 0.12
CA PRO A 130 1.93 -12.23 0.76
C PRO A 130 3.44 -11.99 0.67
N LEU A 131 3.88 -11.17 -0.29
CA LEU A 131 5.25 -10.69 -0.42
C LEU A 131 5.77 -10.08 0.87
N LEU A 132 5.01 -9.16 1.49
CA LEU A 132 5.46 -8.47 2.70
C LEU A 132 5.72 -9.47 3.83
N ARG A 133 4.80 -10.41 4.02
CA ARG A 133 4.91 -11.43 5.08
C ARG A 133 6.11 -12.34 4.87
N GLU A 134 6.29 -12.84 3.65
CA GLU A 134 7.37 -13.79 3.35
C GLU A 134 8.74 -13.10 3.27
N GLY A 135 8.79 -11.87 2.77
CA GLY A 135 10.01 -11.05 2.75
C GLY A 135 10.52 -10.75 4.15
N LEU A 136 9.64 -10.28 5.05
CA LEU A 136 10.01 -10.06 6.45
C LEU A 136 10.42 -11.35 7.16
N ARG A 137 9.73 -12.46 6.88
CA ARG A 137 10.10 -13.77 7.45
C ARG A 137 11.51 -14.19 7.03
N ARG A 138 11.89 -13.99 5.76
CA ARG A 138 13.23 -14.31 5.26
C ARG A 138 14.33 -13.45 5.87
N LEU A 139 14.02 -12.21 6.22
CA LEU A 139 14.94 -11.29 6.88
C LEU A 139 14.97 -11.46 8.41
N GLY A 140 14.29 -12.48 8.97
CA GLY A 140 14.16 -12.68 10.42
C GLY A 140 13.22 -11.68 11.12
N GLY A 141 12.73 -10.66 10.41
CA GLY A 141 11.88 -9.59 10.92
C GLY A 141 10.38 -9.90 10.93
N ALA A 142 9.96 -11.16 11.10
CA ALA A 142 8.54 -11.53 11.13
C ALA A 142 7.73 -10.74 12.17
N HIS A 143 8.41 -10.30 13.23
CA HIS A 143 7.86 -9.48 14.28
C HIS A 143 7.56 -8.03 13.87
N LEU A 144 8.28 -7.50 12.86
CA LEU A 144 8.07 -6.14 12.33
C LEU A 144 6.83 -6.07 11.44
N GLN A 145 6.18 -7.19 11.14
CA GLN A 145 5.07 -7.23 10.18
C GLN A 145 3.93 -6.28 10.56
N ASP A 146 3.59 -6.21 11.85
CA ASP A 146 2.56 -5.29 12.35
C ASP A 146 3.02 -3.83 12.25
N VAL A 147 4.30 -3.55 12.54
CA VAL A 147 4.92 -2.22 12.43
C VAL A 147 4.90 -1.75 10.99
N VAL A 148 5.43 -2.54 10.06
CA VAL A 148 5.48 -2.20 8.63
C VAL A 148 4.08 -2.02 8.08
N ARG A 149 3.11 -2.87 8.44
CA ARG A 149 1.72 -2.68 8.02
C ARG A 149 1.11 -1.40 8.58
N ALA A 150 1.39 -1.04 9.83
CA ALA A 150 0.95 0.23 10.40
C ALA A 150 1.58 1.42 9.68
N CYS A 151 2.91 1.39 9.41
CA CYS A 151 3.62 2.39 8.63
C CYS A 151 3.02 2.56 7.23
N LEU A 152 2.80 1.47 6.49
CA LEU A 152 2.26 1.53 5.13
C LEU A 152 0.84 2.12 5.12
N ASN A 153 -0.03 1.71 6.05
CA ASN A 153 -1.39 2.27 6.15
C ASN A 153 -1.35 3.77 6.50
N PHE A 154 -0.46 4.16 7.40
CA PHE A 154 -0.27 5.56 7.78
C PHE A 154 0.23 6.40 6.60
N LEU A 155 1.25 5.92 5.87
CA LEU A 155 1.80 6.60 4.69
C LEU A 155 0.76 6.74 3.57
N VAL A 156 0.00 5.68 3.27
CA VAL A 156 -1.10 5.75 2.29
C VAL A 156 -2.08 6.85 2.64
N PHE A 157 -2.51 6.90 3.90
CA PHE A 157 -3.45 7.91 4.38
C PHE A 157 -2.85 9.32 4.32
N LEU A 158 -1.61 9.48 4.80
CA LEU A 158 -0.89 10.74 4.79
C LEU A 158 -0.83 11.32 3.36
N PHE A 159 -0.29 10.56 2.40
CA PHE A 159 -0.18 11.02 1.01
C PHE A 159 -1.54 11.24 0.34
N MET A 160 -2.56 10.44 0.69
CA MET A 160 -3.90 10.63 0.15
C MET A 160 -4.53 11.94 0.60
N ILE A 161 -4.46 12.26 1.90
CA ILE A 161 -4.98 13.53 2.43
C ILE A 161 -4.14 14.71 1.94
N THR A 162 -2.81 14.62 2.03
CA THR A 162 -1.91 15.67 1.53
C THR A 162 -2.17 15.97 0.06
N GLY A 163 -2.30 14.95 -0.78
CA GLY A 163 -2.56 15.15 -2.20
C GLY A 163 -3.94 15.75 -2.47
N PHE A 164 -4.98 15.31 -1.75
CA PHE A 164 -6.32 15.91 -1.83
C PHE A 164 -6.31 17.39 -1.42
N VAL A 165 -5.70 17.69 -0.27
CA VAL A 165 -5.57 19.06 0.26
C VAL A 165 -4.78 19.94 -0.71
N TYR A 166 -3.65 19.46 -1.23
CA TYR A 166 -2.86 20.16 -2.22
C TYR A 166 -3.71 20.51 -3.45
N THR A 167 -4.36 19.53 -4.06
CA THR A 167 -5.12 19.72 -5.31
C THR A 167 -6.35 20.61 -5.15
N THR A 168 -6.93 20.67 -3.95
CA THR A 168 -8.17 21.41 -3.69
C THR A 168 -7.92 22.82 -3.17
N PHE A 169 -6.89 23.02 -2.35
CA PHE A 169 -6.66 24.28 -1.64
C PHE A 169 -5.37 24.99 -2.03
N PHE A 170 -4.36 24.26 -2.52
CA PHE A 170 -3.00 24.80 -2.74
C PHE A 170 -2.48 24.62 -4.17
N TYR A 171 -3.30 24.13 -5.10
CA TYR A 171 -2.88 23.83 -6.49
C TYR A 171 -2.40 25.06 -7.25
N GLY A 172 -2.91 26.25 -6.92
CA GLY A 172 -2.58 27.51 -7.58
C GLY A 172 -1.28 28.17 -7.12
N GLN A 173 -0.58 27.61 -6.12
CA GLN A 173 0.72 28.13 -5.70
C GLN A 173 1.81 27.69 -6.69
N GLU A 174 2.74 28.59 -7.00
CA GLU A 174 3.85 28.28 -7.90
C GLU A 174 4.85 27.30 -7.26
N GLY A 175 5.29 26.30 -8.02
CA GLY A 175 6.29 25.34 -7.58
C GLY A 175 5.79 24.29 -6.57
N GLY A 176 6.69 23.84 -5.70
CA GLY A 176 6.44 22.77 -4.72
C GLY A 176 5.88 23.25 -3.38
N GLU A 177 5.79 24.56 -3.14
CA GLU A 177 5.41 25.15 -1.85
C GLU A 177 4.02 24.68 -1.41
N GLY A 178 3.02 24.75 -2.30
CA GLY A 178 1.67 24.30 -1.98
C GLY A 178 1.58 22.82 -1.58
N PHE A 179 2.46 21.97 -2.12
CA PHE A 179 2.51 20.56 -1.71
C PHE A 179 3.13 20.41 -0.31
N VAL A 180 4.18 21.18 -0.02
CA VAL A 180 4.81 21.22 1.30
C VAL A 180 3.83 21.73 2.36
N ASP A 181 3.09 22.80 2.08
CA ASP A 181 2.06 23.34 2.97
C ASP A 181 0.95 22.32 3.25
N ALA A 182 0.48 21.62 2.20
CA ALA A 182 -0.50 20.56 2.35
C ALA A 182 0.03 19.39 3.19
N LEU A 183 1.30 19.01 3.00
CA LEU A 183 1.95 17.96 3.77
C LEU A 183 2.09 18.37 5.23
N TYR A 184 2.57 19.59 5.47
CA TYR A 184 2.73 20.17 6.78
C TYR A 184 1.40 20.23 7.54
N PHE A 185 0.34 20.75 6.92
CA PHE A 185 -1.02 20.73 7.48
C PHE A 185 -1.45 19.30 7.86
N THR A 186 -1.24 18.34 6.96
CA THR A 186 -1.65 16.94 7.17
C THR A 186 -0.89 16.34 8.34
N VAL A 187 0.44 16.47 8.37
CA VAL A 187 1.28 15.94 9.45
C VAL A 187 0.87 16.58 10.77
N ALA A 188 0.84 17.91 10.86
CA ALA A 188 0.51 18.63 12.10
C ALA A 188 -0.89 18.27 12.64
N THR A 189 -1.86 18.03 11.75
CA THR A 189 -3.21 17.61 12.14
C THR A 189 -3.22 16.17 12.66
N VAL A 190 -2.55 15.27 11.96
CA VAL A 190 -2.54 13.82 12.26
C VAL A 190 -1.71 13.50 13.50
N THR A 191 -0.64 14.25 13.76
CA THR A 191 0.18 14.15 14.98
C THR A 191 -0.44 14.89 16.16
N THR A 192 -1.61 15.51 15.99
CA THR A 192 -2.28 16.35 17.00
C THR A 192 -1.48 17.55 17.49
N THR A 193 -0.44 17.95 16.76
CA THR A 193 0.38 19.12 17.09
C THR A 193 -0.38 20.41 16.81
N GLY A 194 -1.04 20.49 15.65
CA GLY A 194 -2.04 21.53 15.34
C GLY A 194 -1.56 22.97 15.53
N PHE A 195 -0.40 23.35 14.95
CA PHE A 195 0.17 24.69 15.10
C PHE A 195 -0.79 25.84 14.73
N GLY A 196 -1.74 25.60 13.82
CA GLY A 196 -2.83 26.53 13.51
C GLY A 196 -2.44 27.70 12.60
N ASP A 197 -1.19 27.73 12.13
CA ASP A 197 -0.64 28.63 11.13
C ASP A 197 -1.20 28.36 9.72
N ILE A 198 -1.42 27.10 9.36
CA ILE A 198 -2.10 26.69 8.12
C ILE A 198 -3.44 26.05 8.45
N THR A 199 -4.52 26.58 7.87
CA THR A 199 -5.88 26.03 8.00
C THR A 199 -6.60 26.00 6.65
N LEU A 200 -7.54 25.06 6.49
CA LEU A 200 -8.31 24.91 5.26
C LEU A 200 -9.57 25.80 5.30
N PRO A 201 -9.69 26.79 4.39
CA PRO A 201 -10.85 27.69 4.40
C PRO A 201 -12.13 26.99 3.92
N GLY A 202 -13.28 27.56 4.32
CA GLY A 202 -14.59 27.13 3.86
C GLY A 202 -15.12 25.83 4.48
N THR A 203 -16.35 25.47 4.11
CA THR A 203 -17.05 24.29 4.65
C THR A 203 -16.37 22.98 4.24
N LEU A 204 -15.93 22.88 2.98
CA LEU A 204 -15.19 21.71 2.49
C LEU A 204 -13.88 21.52 3.24
N GLY A 205 -13.17 22.62 3.53
CA GLY A 205 -11.93 22.60 4.33
C GLY A 205 -12.19 22.07 5.74
N LYS A 206 -13.19 22.59 6.43
CA LYS A 206 -13.60 22.12 7.77
C LYS A 206 -13.97 20.63 7.78
N LEU A 207 -14.77 20.17 6.81
CA LEU A 207 -15.13 18.75 6.69
C LEU A 207 -13.91 17.87 6.44
N THR A 208 -13.00 18.31 5.58
CA THR A 208 -11.73 17.62 5.30
C THR A 208 -10.87 17.51 6.55
N SER A 209 -10.75 18.58 7.33
CA SER A 209 -10.04 18.58 8.62
C SER A 209 -10.66 17.60 9.61
N VAL A 210 -12.00 17.57 9.75
CA VAL A 210 -12.69 16.64 10.65
C VAL A 210 -12.42 15.18 10.29
N VAL A 211 -12.54 14.82 9.01
CA VAL A 211 -12.22 13.46 8.53
C VAL A 211 -10.75 13.12 8.78
N THR A 212 -9.86 14.08 8.51
CA THR A 212 -8.41 13.93 8.71
C THR A 212 -8.09 13.68 10.18
N MET A 213 -8.71 14.40 11.11
CA MET A 213 -8.52 14.22 12.55
C MET A 213 -9.00 12.84 13.01
N ILE A 214 -10.24 12.44 12.67
CA ILE A 214 -10.82 11.17 13.14
C ILE A 214 -9.99 9.97 12.66
N VAL A 215 -9.69 9.92 11.36
CA VAL A 215 -8.97 8.79 10.76
C VAL A 215 -7.47 8.87 11.08
N GLY A 216 -6.90 10.08 11.01
CA GLY A 216 -5.48 10.34 11.20
C GLY A 216 -5.00 9.99 12.60
N ILE A 217 -5.67 10.49 13.64
CA ILE A 217 -5.31 10.21 15.04
C ILE A 217 -5.34 8.70 15.28
N SER A 218 -6.38 8.02 14.79
CA SER A 218 -6.50 6.57 14.92
C SER A 218 -5.32 5.82 14.28
N LEU A 219 -4.89 6.24 13.08
CA LEU A 219 -3.75 5.63 12.39
C LEU A 219 -2.42 5.98 13.05
N PHE A 220 -2.24 7.21 13.51
CA PHE A 220 -1.04 7.66 14.22
C PHE A 220 -0.86 6.90 15.54
N VAL A 221 -1.92 6.78 16.35
CA VAL A 221 -1.90 5.99 17.58
C VAL A 221 -1.58 4.52 17.29
N ARG A 222 -2.17 3.93 16.24
CA ARG A 222 -1.85 2.55 15.85
C ARG A 222 -0.39 2.38 15.42
N LEU A 223 0.17 3.36 14.72
CA LEU A 223 1.58 3.37 14.35
C LEU A 223 2.46 3.47 15.60
N ALA A 224 2.21 4.44 16.48
CA ALA A 224 2.96 4.62 17.72
C ALA A 224 2.89 3.36 18.59
N GLN A 225 1.70 2.77 18.76
CA GLN A 225 1.53 1.50 19.47
C GLN A 225 2.31 0.37 18.83
N ALA A 226 2.31 0.26 17.50
CA ALA A 226 3.05 -0.80 16.81
C ALA A 226 4.57 -0.65 17.01
N VAL A 227 5.09 0.57 16.92
CA VAL A 227 6.52 0.88 17.08
C VAL A 227 6.98 0.68 18.53
N VAL A 228 6.17 1.14 19.50
CA VAL A 228 6.52 1.09 20.94
C VAL A 228 6.24 -0.28 21.55
N ARG A 229 5.47 -1.15 20.89
CA ARG A 229 5.11 -2.47 21.46
C ARG A 229 6.39 -3.26 21.76
N PRO A 230 6.64 -3.61 23.04
CA PRO A 230 7.82 -4.37 23.38
C PRO A 230 7.83 -5.71 22.64
N HIS A 231 9.02 -6.14 22.24
CA HIS A 231 9.22 -7.45 21.66
C HIS A 231 8.68 -8.52 22.60
N LYS A 232 7.81 -9.40 22.10
CA LYS A 232 7.34 -10.56 22.85
C LYS A 232 7.78 -11.82 22.17
N VAL A 233 8.41 -12.71 22.92
CA VAL A 233 8.81 -14.03 22.46
C VAL A 233 7.62 -14.99 22.53
N ASN A 234 7.54 -15.91 21.58
CA ASN A 234 6.60 -17.02 21.64
C ASN A 234 7.29 -18.18 22.34
N PHE A 235 7.00 -18.38 23.63
CA PHE A 235 7.49 -19.49 24.42
C PHE A 235 6.29 -20.08 25.19
N PRO A 236 5.83 -21.30 24.89
CA PRO A 236 4.67 -21.87 25.54
C PRO A 236 5.00 -22.19 27.01
N CYS A 237 4.30 -21.54 27.95
CA CYS A 237 4.42 -21.88 29.35
C CYS A 237 3.92 -23.33 29.59
N PRO A 238 4.74 -24.23 30.15
CA PRO A 238 4.38 -25.64 30.30
C PRO A 238 3.23 -25.86 31.30
N GLN A 239 2.96 -24.88 32.18
CA GLN A 239 1.95 -25.02 33.24
C GLN A 239 0.57 -24.47 32.85
N CYS A 240 0.50 -23.29 32.20
CA CYS A 240 -0.77 -22.63 31.88
C CYS A 240 -1.03 -22.43 30.39
N GLY A 241 -0.06 -22.75 29.53
CA GLY A 241 -0.21 -22.64 28.08
C GLY A 241 -0.16 -21.21 27.52
N LEU A 242 0.13 -20.19 28.36
CA LEU A 242 0.38 -18.82 27.87
C LEU A 242 1.52 -18.86 26.84
N GLN A 243 1.31 -18.27 25.67
CA GLN A 243 2.24 -18.37 24.54
C GLN A 243 3.21 -17.18 24.45
N ARG A 244 2.83 -15.99 24.92
CA ARG A 244 3.56 -14.74 24.67
C ARG A 244 4.12 -14.18 25.96
N HIS A 245 5.44 -14.05 26.02
CA HIS A 245 6.17 -13.52 27.17
C HIS A 245 7.03 -12.33 26.75
N ASP A 246 7.41 -11.50 27.72
CA ASP A 246 8.45 -10.49 27.50
C ASP A 246 9.80 -11.20 27.30
N VAL A 247 10.74 -10.59 26.58
CA VAL A 247 11.99 -11.27 26.16
C VAL A 247 12.84 -11.70 27.37
N ASP A 248 12.82 -10.89 28.43
CA ASP A 248 13.54 -11.05 29.69
C ASP A 248 12.70 -11.73 30.79
N ALA A 249 11.57 -12.36 30.43
CA ALA A 249 10.66 -12.94 31.41
C ALA A 249 11.21 -14.25 32.02
N VAL A 250 11.74 -14.16 33.24
CA VAL A 250 12.13 -15.33 34.06
C VAL A 250 10.91 -16.05 34.65
N HIS A 251 9.77 -15.38 34.77
CA HIS A 251 8.54 -15.96 35.30
C HIS A 251 7.35 -15.74 34.37
N CYS A 252 6.46 -16.72 34.31
CA CYS A 252 5.20 -16.60 33.59
C CYS A 252 4.28 -15.57 34.25
N LYS A 253 3.93 -14.50 33.52
CA LYS A 253 3.02 -13.44 34.01
C LYS A 253 1.65 -13.95 34.48
N ALA A 254 1.15 -15.07 33.93
CA ALA A 254 -0.16 -15.59 34.27
C ALA A 254 -0.15 -16.52 35.50
N CYS A 255 0.89 -17.33 35.70
CA CYS A 255 0.89 -18.38 36.72
C CYS A 255 2.13 -18.44 37.62
N GLY A 256 3.12 -17.57 37.40
CA GLY A 256 4.35 -17.52 38.19
C GLY A 256 5.37 -18.63 37.90
N HIS A 257 5.10 -19.54 36.96
CA HIS A 257 6.03 -20.62 36.60
C HIS A 257 7.37 -20.06 36.12
N LEU A 258 8.49 -20.62 36.59
CA LEU A 258 9.83 -20.22 36.15
C LEU A 258 10.01 -20.64 34.68
N LEU A 259 10.26 -19.67 33.81
CA LEU A 259 10.48 -19.89 32.38
C LEU A 259 11.97 -19.86 32.10
N ASN A 260 12.44 -20.84 31.31
CA ASN A 260 13.80 -20.88 30.79
C ASN A 260 13.75 -20.54 29.29
N ILE A 261 13.58 -19.26 28.99
CA ILE A 261 13.55 -18.76 27.61
C ILE A 261 15.02 -18.68 27.15
N PRO A 262 15.41 -19.36 26.05
CA PRO A 262 16.77 -19.29 25.55
C PRO A 262 17.09 -17.87 25.11
N ASP A 263 18.16 -17.29 25.67
CA ASP A 263 18.68 -15.98 25.27
C ASP A 263 19.53 -16.13 24.00
N GLU A 264 19.63 -15.09 23.17
CA GLU A 264 20.43 -15.14 21.93
C GLU A 264 21.96 -15.06 22.18
N GLY A 265 22.39 -15.01 23.45
CA GLY A 265 23.78 -15.08 23.85
C GLY A 265 24.17 -16.47 24.36
N ASN A 266 25.14 -17.10 23.67
CA ASN A 266 25.87 -18.34 24.00
C ASN A 266 25.59 -19.02 25.35
#